data_AF-L8GZU4-F1
#
_entry.id   AF-L8GZU4-F1
#
_cell.length_a   1.000
_cell.length_b   1.000
_cell.length_c   1.000
_cell.angle_alpha   90.00
_cell.angle_beta   90.00
_cell.angle_gamma   90.00
#
_symmetry.space_group_name_H-M   'P 1'
#
loop_
_entity.id
_entity.type
_entity.pdbx_description
1 polymer ?
#
loop_
_entity_poly.entity_id
_entity_poly.type
_entity_poly.pdbx_seq_one_letter_code
_entity_poly.pdbx_strand_id
1 'polypeptide(L)'
;MVAEENGEEGEDGTPTREEGPPQINDVDGLMSRYEDIVLGSGRSLPWLERLEIITPDRITMASVNDDLAREAAFYAQAMQSVGRAIEAFEEQGFVWRRPDDFFAEMLKSDEHMQKVSSPSLLVAP
;
A
#
# COMPACT_ATOMS: atom_id res chain seq x y z
N MET A 1 64.00 -26.69 5.60
CA MET A 1 63.15 -26.17 4.51
C MET A 1 61.85 -26.93 4.56
N VAL A 2 60.86 -26.38 5.25
CA VAL A 2 59.48 -26.86 5.26
C VAL A 2 58.64 -25.60 5.16
N ALA A 3 57.94 -25.44 4.04
CA ALA A 3 56.76 -24.61 3.86
C ALA A 3 56.34 -24.73 2.39
N GLU A 4 55.35 -25.58 2.12
CA GLU A 4 54.36 -25.33 1.06
C GLU A 4 53.02 -25.82 1.60
N GLU A 5 52.23 -24.88 2.09
CA GLU A 5 50.83 -25.05 2.42
C GLU A 5 50.07 -24.35 1.28
N ASN A 6 49.54 -25.14 0.35
CA ASN A 6 48.65 -24.66 -0.72
C ASN A 6 47.22 -25.03 -0.32
N GLY A 7 46.53 -24.07 0.28
CA GLY A 7 45.07 -24.05 0.42
C GLY A 7 44.57 -22.76 -0.21
N GLU A 8 44.23 -22.80 -1.50
CA GLU A 8 43.55 -21.70 -2.18
C GLU A 8 42.11 -21.63 -1.63
N GLU A 9 41.84 -20.58 -0.85
CA GLU A 9 40.50 -20.20 -0.41
C GLU A 9 39.70 -19.71 -1.62
N GLY A 10 38.59 -20.38 -1.92
CA GLY A 10 37.67 -19.97 -2.96
C GLY A 10 36.96 -18.67 -2.57
N GLU A 11 37.27 -17.59 -3.27
CA GLU A 11 36.53 -16.33 -3.21
C GLU A 11 35.12 -16.55 -3.79
N ASP A 12 34.12 -16.60 -2.91
CA ASP A 12 32.70 -16.46 -3.27
C ASP A 12 32.44 -15.01 -3.71
N GLY A 13 32.76 -14.74 -4.98
CA GLY A 13 32.50 -13.47 -5.63
C GLY A 13 30.99 -13.25 -5.81
N THR A 14 30.40 -12.43 -4.95
CA THR A 14 29.11 -11.81 -5.24
C THR A 14 29.26 -11.01 -6.54
N PRO A 15 28.38 -11.20 -7.56
CA PRO A 15 28.50 -10.47 -8.81
C PRO A 15 28.22 -8.99 -8.54
N THR A 16 29.28 -8.19 -8.52
CA THR A 16 29.20 -6.73 -8.55
C THR A 16 28.58 -6.32 -9.88
N ARG A 17 27.31 -5.92 -9.84
CA ARG A 17 26.59 -5.33 -10.98
C ARG A 17 27.38 -4.12 -11.45
N GLU A 18 27.92 -4.16 -12.67
CA GLU A 18 28.58 -3.00 -13.26
C GLU A 18 27.56 -1.85 -13.37
N GLU A 19 27.78 -0.79 -12.60
CA GLU A 19 26.94 0.38 -12.60
C GLU A 19 27.25 1.21 -13.84
N GLY A 20 26.48 1.00 -14.90
CA GLY A 20 26.43 1.88 -16.06
C GLY A 20 26.02 3.32 -15.67
N PRO A 21 26.15 4.29 -16.58
CA PRO A 21 25.72 5.67 -16.31
C PRO A 21 24.26 5.69 -15.83
N PRO A 22 23.90 6.60 -14.90
CA PRO A 22 22.56 6.63 -14.32
C PRO A 22 21.52 6.75 -15.43
N GLN A 23 20.70 5.72 -15.56
CA GLN A 23 19.60 5.68 -16.50
C GLN A 23 18.49 6.61 -16.01
N ILE A 24 18.26 7.70 -16.74
CA ILE A 24 17.20 8.68 -16.43
C ILE A 24 15.93 8.25 -17.17
N ASN A 25 14.84 7.99 -16.42
CA ASN A 25 13.54 7.56 -16.95
C ASN A 25 13.62 6.31 -17.84
N ASP A 26 14.37 5.29 -17.41
CA ASP A 26 14.38 3.98 -18.08
C ASP A 26 13.06 3.23 -17.84
N VAL A 27 12.17 3.37 -18.81
CA VAL A 27 10.84 2.75 -18.80
C VAL A 27 10.97 1.23 -18.95
N ASP A 28 11.92 0.74 -19.74
CA ASP A 28 12.11 -0.70 -19.97
C ASP A 28 12.61 -1.39 -18.70
N GLY A 29 13.55 -0.75 -18.01
CA GLY A 29 14.00 -1.17 -16.69
C GLY A 29 12.85 -1.19 -15.68
N LEU A 30 12.00 -0.16 -15.65
CA LEU A 30 10.84 -0.10 -14.75
C LEU A 30 9.84 -1.24 -15.03
N MET A 31 9.55 -1.51 -16.31
CA MET A 31 8.66 -2.61 -16.70
C MET A 31 9.25 -3.97 -16.32
N SER A 32 10.55 -4.18 -16.55
CA SER A 32 11.24 -5.40 -16.10
C SER A 32 11.15 -5.59 -14.58
N ARG A 33 11.32 -4.52 -13.78
CA ARG A 33 11.17 -4.61 -12.32
C ARG A 33 9.71 -4.85 -11.91
N TYR A 34 8.76 -4.25 -12.62
CA TYR A 34 7.34 -4.48 -12.38
C TYR A 34 6.97 -5.94 -12.58
N GLU A 35 7.42 -6.57 -13.68
CA GLU A 35 7.17 -7.99 -13.96
C GLU A 35 7.76 -8.92 -12.89
N ASP A 36 8.94 -8.58 -12.36
CA ASP A 36 9.57 -9.36 -11.28
C ASP A 36 8.81 -9.27 -9.94
N ILE A 37 8.14 -8.14 -9.67
CA ILE A 37 7.42 -7.88 -8.41
C ILE A 37 5.97 -8.35 -8.47
N VAL A 38 5.31 -8.22 -9.64
CA VAL A 38 3.87 -8.42 -9.73
C VAL A 38 3.50 -9.89 -9.45
N LEU A 39 2.57 -10.07 -8.52
CA LEU A 39 2.09 -11.41 -8.17
C LEU A 39 1.13 -11.93 -9.25
N GLY A 40 1.20 -13.23 -9.53
CA GLY A 40 0.31 -13.91 -10.48
C GLY A 40 0.89 -14.21 -11.86
N SER A 41 2.14 -13.83 -12.14
CA SER A 41 2.89 -14.19 -13.37
C SER A 41 2.10 -13.99 -14.66
N GLY A 42 1.44 -12.84 -14.81
CA GLY A 42 0.61 -12.50 -15.97
C GLY A 42 -0.85 -12.98 -15.88
N ARG A 43 -1.26 -13.58 -14.77
CA ARG A 43 -2.68 -13.86 -14.44
C ARG A 43 -3.15 -12.88 -13.37
N SER A 44 -4.36 -12.38 -13.51
CA SER A 44 -4.99 -11.59 -12.45
C SER A 44 -5.38 -12.53 -11.31
N LEU A 45 -4.95 -12.21 -10.09
CA LEU A 45 -5.41 -12.88 -8.87
C LEU A 45 -6.94 -12.70 -8.70
N PRO A 46 -7.61 -13.46 -7.84
CA PRO A 46 -8.94 -13.09 -7.38
C PRO A 46 -8.91 -11.70 -6.72
N TRP A 47 -9.97 -10.91 -6.88
CA TRP A 47 -10.02 -9.57 -6.27
C TRP A 47 -9.86 -9.61 -4.75
N LEU A 48 -10.42 -10.63 -4.09
CA LEU A 48 -10.36 -10.81 -2.63
C LEU A 48 -8.91 -10.90 -2.09
N GLU A 49 -7.95 -11.35 -2.90
CA GLU A 49 -6.54 -11.42 -2.48
C GLU A 49 -5.82 -10.07 -2.61
N ARG A 50 -6.35 -9.16 -3.44
CA ARG A 50 -5.79 -7.82 -3.65
C ARG A 50 -6.48 -6.74 -2.83
N LEU A 51 -7.80 -6.86 -2.64
CA LEU A 51 -8.67 -5.89 -1.97
C LEU A 51 -8.48 -4.44 -2.45
N GLU A 52 -8.08 -4.29 -3.71
CA GLU A 52 -7.79 -2.99 -4.31
C GLU A 52 -9.01 -2.50 -5.12
N ILE A 53 -9.30 -1.20 -5.01
CA ILE A 53 -10.26 -0.53 -5.88
C ILE A 53 -9.56 0.65 -6.54
N ILE A 54 -9.52 0.62 -7.87
CA ILE A 54 -8.97 1.72 -8.67
C ILE A 54 -10.15 2.56 -9.15
N THR A 55 -10.22 3.80 -8.70
CA THR A 55 -11.20 4.77 -9.19
C THR A 55 -10.69 5.38 -10.49
N PRO A 56 -11.52 5.42 -11.56
CA PRO A 56 -11.11 5.99 -12.85
C PRO A 56 -11.01 7.52 -12.81
N ASP A 57 -11.75 8.16 -11.89
CA ASP A 57 -11.84 9.60 -11.80
C ASP A 57 -10.59 10.18 -11.17
N ARG A 58 -9.85 10.98 -11.96
CA ARG A 58 -8.70 11.72 -11.47
C ARG A 58 -9.19 12.89 -10.62
N ILE A 59 -8.58 13.09 -9.45
CA ILE A 59 -8.82 14.30 -8.67
C ILE A 59 -8.26 15.49 -9.44
N THR A 60 -9.15 16.38 -9.85
CA THR A 60 -8.79 17.67 -10.45
C THR A 60 -9.20 18.78 -9.49
N MET A 61 -8.27 19.69 -9.21
CA MET A 61 -8.52 20.80 -8.29
C MET A 61 -7.98 22.11 -8.86
N ALA A 62 -8.64 23.22 -8.51
CA ALA A 62 -8.24 24.55 -8.94
C ALA A 62 -7.01 25.08 -8.19
N SER A 63 -6.88 24.76 -6.90
CA SER A 63 -5.73 25.13 -6.06
C SER A 63 -5.31 23.92 -5.23
N VAL A 64 -4.04 23.54 -5.33
CA VAL A 64 -3.47 22.45 -4.53
C VAL A 64 -3.28 22.85 -3.07
N ASN A 65 -3.17 24.16 -2.79
CA ASN A 65 -2.95 24.70 -1.44
C ASN A 65 -4.23 24.92 -0.64
N ASP A 66 -5.40 24.63 -1.21
CA ASP A 66 -6.66 24.65 -0.47
C ASP A 66 -6.85 23.28 0.21
N ASP A 67 -6.44 23.21 1.48
CA ASP A 67 -6.46 21.96 2.25
C ASP A 67 -7.88 21.41 2.43
N LEU A 68 -8.87 22.27 2.68
CA LEU A 68 -10.25 21.85 2.91
C LEU A 68 -10.87 21.26 1.65
N ALA A 69 -10.68 21.92 0.51
CA ALA A 69 -11.13 21.39 -0.78
C ALA A 69 -10.42 20.07 -1.13
N ARG A 70 -9.14 19.93 -0.76
CA ARG A 70 -8.33 18.75 -1.03
C ARG A 70 -8.80 17.56 -0.20
N GLU A 71 -9.03 17.78 1.08
CA GLU A 71 -9.57 16.77 1.99
C GLU A 71 -10.96 16.30 1.56
N ALA A 72 -11.83 17.23 1.14
CA ALA A 72 -13.15 16.88 0.61
C ALA A 72 -13.06 15.99 -0.64
N ALA A 73 -12.12 16.27 -1.54
CA ALA A 73 -11.89 15.46 -2.74
C ALA A 73 -11.40 14.04 -2.39
N PHE A 74 -10.43 13.92 -1.47
CA PHE A 74 -9.94 12.63 -0.99
C PHE A 74 -11.04 11.82 -0.30
N TYR A 75 -11.85 12.48 0.53
CA TYR A 75 -12.99 11.85 1.20
C TYR A 75 -14.01 11.31 0.20
N ALA A 76 -14.38 12.10 -0.81
CA ALA A 76 -15.32 11.69 -1.84
C ALA A 76 -14.81 10.48 -2.64
N GLN A 77 -13.54 10.48 -3.05
CA GLN A 77 -12.93 9.36 -3.76
C GLN A 77 -12.89 8.10 -2.89
N ALA A 78 -12.50 8.20 -1.62
CA ALA A 78 -12.48 7.08 -0.69
C ALA A 78 -13.88 6.50 -0.49
N MET A 79 -14.90 7.35 -0.32
CA MET A 79 -16.29 6.91 -0.15
C MET A 79 -16.81 6.15 -1.38
N GLN A 80 -16.48 6.61 -2.59
CA GLN A 80 -16.83 5.89 -3.82
C GLN A 80 -16.13 4.53 -3.91
N SER A 81 -14.83 4.47 -3.58
CA SER A 81 -14.08 3.21 -3.55
C SER A 81 -14.66 2.21 -2.56
N VAL A 82 -15.04 2.67 -1.36
CA VAL A 82 -15.68 1.83 -0.34
C VAL A 82 -17.03 1.30 -0.82
N GLY A 83 -17.85 2.13 -1.48
CA GLY A 83 -19.11 1.68 -2.08
C GLY A 83 -18.91 0.52 -3.07
N ARG A 84 -17.95 0.67 -3.98
CA ARG A 84 -17.61 -0.40 -4.95
C ARG A 84 -17.05 -1.66 -4.29
N ALA A 85 -16.25 -1.51 -3.24
CA ALA A 85 -15.74 -2.66 -2.50
C ALA A 85 -16.88 -3.43 -1.81
N ILE A 86 -17.83 -2.71 -1.21
CA ILE A 86 -19.02 -3.32 -0.57
C ILE A 86 -19.82 -4.12 -1.61
N GLU A 87 -20.11 -3.53 -2.77
CA GLU A 87 -20.78 -4.23 -3.88
C GLU A 87 -20.02 -5.51 -4.28
N ALA A 88 -18.71 -5.42 -4.44
CA ALA A 88 -17.86 -6.58 -4.79
C ALA A 88 -17.84 -7.67 -3.71
N PHE A 89 -17.91 -7.31 -2.43
CA PHE A 89 -18.03 -8.27 -1.33
C PHE A 89 -19.41 -8.96 -1.34
N GLU A 90 -20.48 -8.20 -1.54
CA GLU A 90 -21.85 -8.70 -1.55
C GLU A 90 -22.10 -9.64 -2.74
N GLU A 91 -21.59 -9.31 -3.93
CA GLU A 91 -21.64 -10.17 -5.12
C GLU A 91 -20.97 -11.54 -4.91
N GLN A 92 -19.89 -11.57 -4.12
CA GLN A 92 -19.15 -12.79 -3.79
C GLN A 92 -19.67 -13.49 -2.53
N GLY A 93 -20.69 -12.92 -1.86
CA GLY A 93 -21.29 -13.49 -0.65
C GLY A 93 -20.42 -13.40 0.61
N PHE A 94 -19.49 -12.45 0.67
CA PHE A 94 -18.62 -12.23 1.84
C PHE A 94 -19.19 -11.18 2.80
N VAL A 95 -18.98 -11.39 4.09
CA VAL A 95 -19.36 -10.44 5.14
C VAL A 95 -18.28 -9.37 5.26
N TRP A 96 -18.65 -8.11 5.05
CA TRP A 96 -17.73 -6.96 5.13
C TRP A 96 -17.89 -6.14 6.43
N ARG A 97 -19.05 -6.22 7.08
CA ARG A 97 -19.35 -5.43 8.27
C ARG A 97 -18.83 -6.12 9.53
N ARG A 98 -18.07 -5.40 10.35
CA ARG A 98 -17.70 -5.84 11.70
C ARG A 98 -18.97 -6.00 12.57
N PRO A 99 -19.22 -7.19 13.15
CA PRO A 99 -20.32 -7.36 14.10
C PRO A 99 -20.09 -6.55 15.39
N ASP A 100 -21.17 -6.04 15.98
CA ASP A 100 -21.11 -5.25 17.23
C ASP A 100 -20.56 -6.05 18.42
N ASP A 101 -20.76 -7.38 18.39
CA ASP A 101 -20.32 -8.32 19.44
C ASP A 101 -18.96 -8.98 19.12
N PHE A 102 -18.17 -8.40 18.20
CA PHE A 102 -16.83 -8.88 17.89
C PHE A 102 -15.76 -8.03 18.60
N PHE A 103 -15.34 -8.50 19.79
CA PHE A 103 -14.29 -7.88 20.60
C PHE A 103 -12.90 -8.42 20.21
N ALA A 104 -12.16 -7.62 19.45
CA ALA A 104 -10.77 -7.84 19.09
C ALA A 104 -9.95 -6.59 19.44
N GLU A 105 -8.62 -6.71 19.48
CA GLU A 105 -7.74 -5.57 19.67
C GLU A 105 -7.96 -4.54 18.54
N MET A 106 -8.18 -3.28 18.94
CA MET A 106 -8.35 -2.16 18.03
C MET A 106 -7.03 -1.39 17.90
N LEU A 107 -6.84 -0.68 16.79
CA LEU A 107 -5.64 0.15 16.57
C LEU A 107 -5.42 1.21 17.67
N LYS A 108 -6.52 1.68 18.28
CA LYS A 108 -6.51 2.66 19.38
C LYS A 108 -7.22 2.07 20.60
N SER A 109 -6.70 2.33 21.79
CA SER A 109 -7.32 1.88 23.04
C SER A 109 -8.59 2.67 23.37
N ASP A 110 -9.49 2.04 24.12
CA ASP A 110 -10.73 2.69 24.57
C ASP A 110 -10.44 3.92 25.45
N GLU A 111 -9.40 3.86 26.30
CA GLU A 111 -8.97 4.99 27.12
C GLU A 111 -8.55 6.19 26.24
N HIS A 112 -7.87 5.94 25.12
CA HIS A 112 -7.52 6.99 24.16
C HIS A 112 -8.77 7.57 23.49
N MET A 113 -9.69 6.71 23.02
CA MET A 113 -10.89 7.16 22.33
C MET A 113 -11.88 7.92 23.24
N GLN A 114 -11.93 7.59 24.53
CA GLN A 114 -12.69 8.37 25.53
C GLN A 114 -12.17 9.81 25.66
N LYS A 115 -10.85 10.01 25.58
CA LYS A 115 -10.25 11.34 25.60
C LYS A 115 -10.58 12.13 24.33
N VAL A 116 -10.54 11.49 23.16
CA VAL A 116 -10.90 12.11 21.88
C VAL A 116 -12.38 12.51 21.82
N SER A 117 -13.27 11.66 22.34
CA SER A 117 -14.71 11.94 22.37
C SER A 117 -15.11 12.94 23.45
N SER A 118 -14.18 13.37 24.32
CA SER A 118 -14.49 14.28 25.40
C SER A 118 -14.93 15.65 24.83
N PRO A 119 -16.04 16.24 25.32
CA PRO A 119 -16.62 17.48 24.77
C PRO A 119 -15.66 18.67 24.69
N SER A 120 -14.62 18.69 25.52
CA SER A 120 -13.58 19.72 25.55
C SER A 120 -12.73 19.82 24.29
N LEU A 121 -12.73 18.80 23.42
CA LEU A 121 -12.06 18.80 22.11
C LEU A 121 -13.02 19.03 20.93
N LEU A 122 -14.34 18.89 21.16
CA LEU A 122 -15.39 19.02 20.13
C LEU A 122 -15.93 20.46 20.00
N VAL A 123 -15.59 21.33 20.95
CA VAL A 123 -15.92 22.76 20.95
C VAL A 123 -14.63 23.54 21.20
N ALA A 124 -13.85 23.76 20.14
CA ALA A 124 -13.02 24.95 20.06
C ALA A 124 -13.90 26.07 19.46
N PRO A 125 -13.86 27.31 20.00
CA PRO A 125 -14.65 28.43 19.49
C PRO A 125 -14.31 28.81 18.05
#